data_AF-A0A117NUJ1-F1
#
_entry.id   AF-A0A117NUJ1-F1
#
_cell.length_a   1.000
_cell.length_b   1.000
_cell.length_c   1.000
_cell.angle_alpha   90.00
_cell.angle_beta   90.00
_cell.angle_gamma   90.00
#
_symmetry.space_group_name_H-M   'P 1'
#
loop_
_entity.id
_entity.type
_entity.pdbx_description
1 polymer ?
#
loop_
_entity_poly.entity_id
_entity_poly.type
_entity_poly.pdbx_seq_one_letter_code
_entity_poly.pdbx_strand_id
1 'polypeptide(L)'
;MTAAIDTLVRNLSVRDRTVRGAAQDALIALGPQGIDQLLPYTLDGEPSSRRRAVRSVIERMGDEALPRLREIRREGPGRLRSSALAILVDLGGVDALDEIDRRAVERLIRIKILDERPVEVPMEAGRWLAFPADRLDDAVAALGLHDLRPITTVMGVAAATKATDSLEFQDSQGKTHRAYRIFITPEFENSYAEGQFRNWRMLWGNSFLDELDGFRLARELSERCGEAHFYILDPYNSAENWYVARDGRTVRSYGTYDYPQFAGEPLPFEAWYMENADEDEAEEYAEGVPDACKAADNLSVEPGPQLAEDTHGHGWLATTHPDIPNCRFKGALPV
;
A
#
# COMPACT_ATOMS: atom_id res chain seq x y z
N MET A 1 12.47 29.82 -25.92
CA MET A 1 12.42 28.43 -25.41
C MET A 1 11.24 28.23 -24.46
N THR A 2 11.06 29.06 -23.44
CA THR A 2 9.94 28.98 -22.47
C THR A 2 8.55 28.93 -23.12
N ALA A 3 8.25 29.82 -24.07
CA ALA A 3 6.95 29.81 -24.79
C ALA A 3 6.66 28.51 -25.57
N ALA A 4 7.70 27.79 -25.99
CA ALA A 4 7.54 26.49 -26.64
C ALA A 4 7.20 25.40 -25.61
N ILE A 5 7.87 25.40 -24.45
CA ILE A 5 7.58 24.48 -23.35
C ILE A 5 6.18 24.69 -22.79
N ASP A 6 5.76 25.93 -22.57
CA ASP A 6 4.41 26.25 -22.07
C ASP A 6 3.33 25.66 -23.00
N THR A 7 3.59 25.69 -24.32
CA THR A 7 2.70 25.10 -25.32
C THR A 7 2.69 23.57 -25.24
N LEU A 8 3.86 22.94 -25.10
CA LEU A 8 3.95 21.49 -24.92
C LEU A 8 3.26 21.03 -23.62
N VAL A 9 3.45 21.76 -22.51
CA VAL A 9 2.79 21.47 -21.21
C VAL A 9 1.27 21.61 -21.33
N ARG A 10 0.75 22.61 -22.06
CA ARG A 10 -0.69 22.71 -22.35
C ARG A 10 -1.19 21.51 -23.16
N ASN A 11 -0.41 21.07 -24.14
CA ASN A 11 -0.76 19.94 -25.02
C ASN A 11 -0.85 18.60 -24.27
N LEU A 12 -0.19 18.46 -23.11
CA LEU A 12 -0.33 17.28 -22.26
C LEU A 12 -1.78 17.05 -21.77
N SER A 13 -2.62 18.10 -21.74
CA SER A 13 -4.01 18.03 -21.28
C SER A 13 -5.04 17.97 -22.42
N VAL A 14 -4.60 17.95 -23.67
CA VAL A 14 -5.50 17.91 -24.83
C VAL A 14 -6.12 16.51 -25.00
N ARG A 15 -7.36 16.46 -25.49
CA ARG A 15 -8.11 15.21 -25.71
C ARG A 15 -7.46 14.31 -26.76
N ASP A 16 -6.88 14.91 -27.80
CA ASP A 16 -6.16 14.21 -28.85
C ASP A 16 -4.93 13.48 -28.29
N ARG A 17 -4.92 12.14 -28.40
CA ARG A 17 -3.84 11.29 -27.92
C ARG A 17 -2.54 11.48 -28.69
N THR A 18 -2.61 11.76 -29.99
CA THR A 18 -1.44 11.96 -30.85
C THR A 18 -0.73 13.25 -30.46
N VAL A 19 -1.50 14.33 -30.25
CA VAL A 19 -0.95 15.63 -29.79
C VAL A 19 -0.33 15.50 -28.41
N ARG A 20 -0.99 14.77 -27.50
CA ARG A 20 -0.48 14.50 -26.15
C ARG A 20 0.82 13.69 -26.18
N GLY A 21 0.86 12.62 -26.97
CA GLY A 21 2.03 11.76 -27.13
C GLY A 21 3.22 12.53 -27.70
N ALA A 22 3.03 13.29 -28.78
CA ALA A 22 4.08 14.12 -29.36
C ALA A 22 4.59 15.19 -28.39
N ALA A 23 3.72 15.80 -27.58
CA ALA A 23 4.14 16.75 -26.56
C ALA A 23 4.97 16.10 -25.45
N GLN A 24 4.55 14.91 -25.00
CA GLN A 24 5.27 14.12 -24.01
C GLN A 24 6.66 13.70 -24.52
N ASP A 25 6.75 13.17 -25.74
CA ASP A 25 8.03 12.76 -26.35
C ASP A 25 8.97 13.95 -26.54
N ALA A 26 8.45 15.09 -26.99
CA ALA A 26 9.24 16.32 -27.15
C ALA A 26 9.78 16.85 -25.81
N LEU A 27 9.00 16.76 -24.73
CA LEU A 27 9.45 17.19 -23.41
C LEU A 27 10.46 16.20 -22.80
N ILE A 28 10.29 14.89 -23.00
CA ILE A 28 11.27 13.87 -22.59
C ILE A 28 12.60 14.09 -23.32
N ALA A 29 12.55 14.41 -24.62
CA ALA A 29 13.72 14.66 -25.45
C ALA A 29 14.57 15.88 -25.01
N LEU A 30 14.03 16.78 -24.16
CA LEU A 30 14.82 17.83 -23.52
C LEU A 30 15.86 17.26 -22.55
N GLY A 31 15.65 16.04 -22.06
CA GLY A 31 16.47 15.38 -21.06
C GLY A 31 16.53 16.15 -19.73
N PRO A 32 17.54 15.88 -18.90
CA PRO A 32 17.68 16.48 -17.58
C PRO A 32 17.74 18.01 -17.56
N GLN A 33 18.15 18.64 -18.67
CA GLN A 33 18.19 20.10 -18.81
C GLN A 33 16.77 20.72 -18.88
N GLY A 34 15.76 19.92 -19.25
CA GLY A 34 14.36 20.33 -19.24
C GLY A 34 13.77 20.48 -17.83
N ILE A 35 14.39 19.88 -16.81
CA ILE A 35 13.83 19.81 -15.45
C ILE A 35 13.60 21.20 -14.86
N ASP A 36 14.52 22.14 -15.05
CA ASP A 36 14.39 23.51 -14.54
C ASP A 36 13.14 24.23 -15.06
N GLN A 37 12.75 23.91 -16.29
CA GLN A 37 11.63 24.52 -16.98
C GLN A 37 10.31 23.78 -16.70
N LEU A 38 10.38 22.48 -16.38
CA LEU A 38 9.22 21.65 -16.08
C LEU A 38 8.81 21.71 -14.61
N LEU A 39 9.77 21.76 -13.69
CA LEU A 39 9.50 21.70 -12.26
C LEU A 39 8.58 22.82 -11.71
N PRO A 40 8.54 24.05 -12.26
CA PRO A 40 7.54 25.04 -11.86
C PRO A 40 6.09 24.57 -12.08
N TYR A 41 5.84 23.68 -13.05
CA TYR A 41 4.50 23.17 -13.36
C TYR A 41 4.01 22.06 -12.42
N THR A 42 4.84 21.64 -11.47
CA THR A 42 4.49 20.62 -10.47
C THR A 42 4.17 21.22 -9.09
N LEU A 43 4.23 22.56 -8.97
CA LEU A 43 3.92 23.29 -7.74
C LEU A 43 2.42 23.29 -7.40
N ASP A 44 2.09 23.37 -6.12
CA ASP A 44 0.69 23.22 -5.64
C ASP A 44 -0.32 24.20 -6.23
N GLY A 45 0.13 25.38 -6.68
CA GLY A 45 -0.72 26.36 -7.36
C GLY A 45 -1.17 25.93 -8.77
N GLU A 46 -0.60 24.86 -9.32
CA GLU A 46 -0.93 24.37 -10.66
C GLU A 46 -2.10 23.37 -10.64
N PRO A 47 -2.92 23.33 -11.71
CA PRO A 47 -3.98 22.35 -11.84
C PRO A 47 -3.47 20.92 -11.63
N SER A 48 -4.17 20.11 -10.85
CA SER A 48 -3.75 18.74 -10.50
C SER A 48 -3.47 17.86 -11.72
N SER A 49 -4.26 18.01 -12.79
CA SER A 49 -4.06 17.33 -14.07
C SER A 49 -2.73 17.70 -14.73
N ARG A 50 -2.35 18.98 -14.71
CA ARG A 50 -1.09 19.48 -15.26
C ARG A 50 0.09 19.01 -14.42
N ARG A 51 -0.01 19.11 -13.09
CA ARG A 51 1.03 18.61 -12.17
C ARG A 51 1.33 17.14 -12.43
N ARG A 52 0.28 16.31 -12.50
CA ARG A 52 0.42 14.86 -12.76
C ARG A 52 1.04 14.59 -14.12
N ALA A 53 0.60 15.30 -15.16
CA ALA A 53 1.12 15.11 -16.51
C ALA A 53 2.61 15.50 -16.62
N VAL A 54 3.01 16.63 -16.03
CA VAL A 54 4.42 17.05 -16.03
C VAL A 54 5.28 16.15 -15.15
N ARG A 55 4.77 15.70 -14.00
CA ARG A 55 5.46 14.71 -13.17
C ARG A 55 5.73 13.43 -13.94
N SER A 56 4.73 12.90 -14.66
CA SER A 56 4.87 11.71 -15.50
C SER A 56 5.92 11.87 -16.62
N VAL A 57 6.06 13.07 -17.19
CA VAL A 57 7.14 13.39 -18.14
C VAL A 57 8.51 13.28 -17.47
N ILE A 58 8.69 13.89 -16.28
CA ILE A 58 9.96 13.84 -15.55
C ILE A 58 10.27 12.41 -15.10
N GLU A 59 9.26 11.65 -14.64
CA GLU A 59 9.41 10.24 -14.26
C GLU A 59 9.90 9.37 -15.44
N ARG A 60 9.42 9.67 -16.65
CA ARG A 60 9.85 8.96 -17.88
C ARG A 60 11.23 9.35 -18.39
N MET A 61 11.81 10.45 -17.90
CA MET A 61 13.25 10.72 -18.10
C MET A 61 14.11 9.72 -17.30
N GLY A 62 13.53 9.05 -16.29
CA GLY A 62 14.19 8.01 -15.52
C GLY A 62 15.33 8.53 -14.64
N ASP A 63 16.30 7.67 -14.37
CA ASP A 63 17.38 7.93 -13.42
C ASP A 63 18.30 9.09 -13.86
N GLU A 64 18.29 9.47 -15.14
CA GLU A 64 19.02 10.63 -15.67
C GLU A 64 18.54 11.96 -15.03
N ALA A 65 17.31 12.02 -14.53
CA ALA A 65 16.78 13.19 -13.86
C ALA A 65 17.32 13.38 -12.43
N LEU A 66 17.80 12.31 -11.78
CA LEU A 66 18.18 12.31 -10.37
C LEU A 66 19.28 13.32 -10.02
N PRO A 67 20.39 13.46 -10.79
CA PRO A 67 21.45 14.42 -10.47
C PRO A 67 20.94 15.87 -10.42
N ARG A 68 20.12 16.27 -11.41
CA ARG A 68 19.61 17.65 -11.47
C ARG A 68 18.57 17.93 -10.39
N LEU A 69 17.69 16.96 -10.10
CA LEU A 69 16.72 17.09 -8.99
C LEU A 69 17.43 17.23 -7.63
N ARG A 70 18.52 16.49 -7.39
CA ARG A 70 19.36 16.63 -6.18
C ARG A 70 19.98 18.03 -6.06
N GLU A 71 20.48 18.57 -7.16
CA GLU A 71 21.05 19.92 -7.19
C GLU A 71 19.99 20.98 -6.84
N ILE A 72 18.80 20.90 -7.48
CA ILE A 72 17.69 21.81 -7.19
C ILE A 72 17.25 21.69 -5.73
N ARG A 73 17.18 20.46 -5.21
CA ARG A 73 16.81 20.19 -3.81
C ARG A 73 17.75 20.87 -2.82
N ARG A 74 19.07 20.88 -3.09
CA ARG A 74 20.10 21.47 -2.22
C ARG A 74 20.19 22.99 -2.35
N GLU A 75 20.35 23.45 -3.59
CA GLU A 75 20.81 24.81 -3.89
C GLU A 75 19.81 25.60 -4.72
N GLY A 76 18.86 24.93 -5.35
CA GLY A 76 17.84 25.55 -6.19
C GLY A 76 16.88 26.48 -5.44
N PRO A 77 15.99 27.17 -6.18
CA PRO A 77 15.00 28.08 -5.60
C PRO A 77 14.13 27.39 -4.56
N GLY A 78 13.94 28.00 -3.38
CA GLY A 78 13.23 27.38 -2.25
C GLY A 78 11.87 26.79 -2.60
N ARG A 79 11.08 27.49 -3.43
CA ARG A 79 9.77 27.01 -3.92
C ARG A 79 9.81 25.70 -4.71
N LEU A 80 10.94 25.37 -5.32
CA LEU A 80 11.11 24.18 -6.16
C LEU A 80 11.66 22.98 -5.37
N ARG A 81 12.19 23.19 -4.15
CA ARG A 81 12.90 22.16 -3.38
C ARG A 81 11.98 21.02 -2.93
N SER A 82 10.76 21.34 -2.48
CA SER A 82 9.78 20.32 -2.07
C SER A 82 9.34 19.47 -3.26
N SER A 83 9.10 20.10 -4.41
CA SER A 83 8.75 19.39 -5.63
C SER A 83 9.88 18.49 -6.13
N ALA A 84 11.12 18.99 -6.10
CA ALA A 84 12.30 18.18 -6.41
C ALA A 84 12.43 16.97 -5.47
N LEU A 85 12.20 17.17 -4.16
CA LEU A 85 12.22 16.09 -3.17
C LEU A 85 11.19 15.00 -3.49
N ALA A 86 9.93 15.40 -3.74
CA ALA A 86 8.86 14.47 -4.05
C ALA A 86 9.19 13.62 -5.29
N ILE A 87 9.70 14.25 -6.35
CA ILE A 87 10.04 13.54 -7.59
C ILE A 87 11.28 12.64 -7.39
N LEU A 88 12.27 13.02 -6.56
CA LEU A 88 13.39 12.15 -6.22
C LEU A 88 12.92 10.84 -5.59
N VAL A 89 11.99 10.94 -4.63
CA VAL A 89 11.39 9.76 -3.97
C VAL A 89 10.62 8.91 -4.97
N ASP A 90 9.81 9.54 -5.82
CA ASP A 90 9.03 8.82 -6.83
C ASP A 90 9.93 8.07 -7.83
N LEU A 91 11.05 8.67 -8.24
CA LEU A 91 11.97 8.08 -9.23
C LEU A 91 12.92 7.01 -8.68
N GLY A 92 13.49 7.22 -7.49
CA GLY A 92 14.56 6.37 -6.98
C GLY A 92 14.44 6.03 -5.50
N GLY A 93 13.26 6.22 -4.91
CA GLY A 93 13.01 5.88 -3.51
C GLY A 93 13.88 6.68 -2.53
N VAL A 94 14.10 6.11 -1.36
CA VAL A 94 14.93 6.73 -0.32
C VAL A 94 16.41 6.77 -0.74
N ASP A 95 16.85 5.87 -1.62
CA ASP A 95 18.22 5.84 -2.15
C ASP A 95 18.50 6.99 -3.12
N ALA A 96 17.47 7.62 -3.67
CA ALA A 96 17.62 8.87 -4.42
C ALA A 96 18.02 10.06 -3.53
N LEU A 97 17.71 10.00 -2.23
CA LEU A 97 17.97 11.09 -1.29
C LEU A 97 19.43 11.12 -0.86
N ASP A 98 19.90 12.31 -0.52
CA ASP A 98 21.18 12.43 0.18
C ASP A 98 21.04 12.20 1.68
N GLU A 99 22.17 12.14 2.38
CA GLU A 99 22.20 11.85 3.81
C GLU A 99 21.52 12.92 4.69
N ILE A 100 21.41 14.16 4.21
CA ILE A 100 20.72 15.21 4.97
C ILE A 100 19.21 15.02 4.84
N ASP A 101 18.74 14.79 3.62
CA ASP A 101 17.32 14.55 3.35
C ASP A 101 16.83 13.26 3.99
N ARG A 102 17.61 12.18 3.92
CA ARG A 102 17.28 10.91 4.57
C ARG A 102 17.08 11.09 6.07
N ARG A 103 18.02 11.75 6.76
CA ARG A 103 17.91 12.02 8.20
C ARG A 103 16.74 12.94 8.53
N ALA A 104 16.41 13.89 7.65
CA ALA A 104 15.26 14.76 7.83
C ALA A 104 13.94 13.98 7.73
N VAL A 105 13.82 13.10 6.73
CA VAL A 105 12.66 12.21 6.56
C VAL A 105 12.53 11.27 7.76
N GLU A 106 13.61 10.58 8.16
CA GLU A 106 13.59 9.70 9.33
C GLU A 106 13.22 10.44 10.62
N ARG A 107 13.70 11.67 10.80
CA ARG A 107 13.31 12.52 11.92
C ARG A 107 11.83 12.89 11.85
N LEU A 108 11.32 13.24 10.68
CA LEU A 108 9.92 13.58 10.47
C LEU A 108 9.03 12.39 10.81
N ILE A 109 9.38 11.18 10.34
CA ILE A 109 8.68 9.94 10.68
C ILE A 109 8.63 9.77 12.20
N ARG A 110 9.78 9.81 12.89
CA ARG A 110 9.84 9.64 14.36
C ARG A 110 8.97 10.65 15.12
N ILE A 111 8.80 11.86 14.60
CA ILE A 111 7.94 12.87 15.21
C ILE A 111 6.47 12.56 14.90
N LYS A 112 6.16 12.25 13.64
CA LYS A 112 4.78 12.06 13.16
C LYS A 112 4.11 10.82 13.72
N ILE A 113 4.85 9.72 13.92
CA ILE A 113 4.29 8.48 14.47
C ILE A 113 3.74 8.62 15.90
N LEU A 114 4.14 9.66 16.64
CA LEU A 114 3.69 9.87 18.02
C LEU A 114 2.22 10.34 18.09
N ASP A 115 1.76 11.09 17.08
CA ASP A 115 0.46 11.78 17.11
C ASP A 115 -0.39 11.50 15.85
N GLU A 116 -0.06 10.47 15.06
CA GLU A 116 -0.79 10.17 13.83
C GLU A 116 -2.17 9.57 14.15
N ARG A 117 -3.20 10.42 14.27
CA ARG A 117 -4.59 10.01 14.53
C ARG A 117 -5.60 10.98 13.88
N PRO A 118 -6.79 10.52 13.47
CA PRO A 118 -7.18 9.12 13.30
C PRO A 118 -6.41 8.47 12.15
N VAL A 119 -6.33 7.14 12.17
CA VAL A 119 -5.67 6.36 11.13
C VAL A 119 -6.68 5.96 10.08
N GLU A 120 -6.36 6.17 8.81
CA GLU A 120 -7.21 5.78 7.68
C GLU A 120 -6.50 4.71 6.86
N VAL A 121 -7.16 3.56 6.71
CA VAL A 121 -6.74 2.47 5.84
C VAL A 121 -7.80 2.35 4.73
N PRO A 122 -7.42 2.31 3.44
CA PRO A 122 -8.40 2.37 2.36
C PRO A 122 -9.29 1.12 2.35
N MET A 123 -10.61 1.32 2.23
CA MET A 123 -11.58 0.24 2.02
C MET A 123 -11.62 -0.23 0.56
N GLU A 124 -11.37 0.68 -0.38
CA GLU A 124 -11.57 0.44 -1.80
C GLU A 124 -10.57 -0.59 -2.34
N ALA A 125 -11.09 -1.77 -2.72
CA ALA A 125 -10.41 -2.81 -3.49
C ALA A 125 -9.06 -3.25 -2.92
N GLY A 126 -9.11 -4.01 -1.83
CA GLY A 126 -7.93 -4.52 -1.16
C GLY A 126 -7.99 -6.03 -0.92
N ARG A 127 -6.80 -6.60 -0.76
CA ARG A 127 -6.61 -7.88 -0.10
C ARG A 127 -5.77 -7.61 1.13
N TRP A 128 -6.16 -8.15 2.27
CA TRP A 128 -5.38 -7.99 3.48
C TRP A 128 -5.38 -9.26 4.31
N LEU A 129 -4.28 -9.47 5.02
CA LEU A 129 -4.22 -10.44 6.10
C LEU A 129 -4.47 -9.72 7.42
N ALA A 130 -5.11 -10.39 8.37
CA ALA A 130 -5.20 -9.93 9.75
C ALA A 130 -4.53 -10.97 10.67
N PHE A 131 -3.79 -10.49 11.67
CA PHE A 131 -3.17 -11.34 12.69
C PHE A 131 -3.14 -10.62 14.06
N PRO A 132 -3.06 -11.35 15.18
CA PRO A 132 -3.00 -10.78 16.51
C PRO A 132 -1.85 -9.77 16.69
N ALA A 133 -2.16 -8.60 17.23
CA ALA A 133 -1.23 -7.47 17.26
C ALA A 133 0.04 -7.73 18.10
N ASP A 134 -0.06 -8.57 19.12
CA ASP A 134 1.03 -8.98 20.01
C ASP A 134 1.91 -10.10 19.42
N ARG A 135 1.64 -10.52 18.18
CA ARG A 135 2.39 -11.54 17.42
C ARG A 135 3.19 -10.95 16.24
N LEU A 136 3.54 -9.66 16.29
CA LEU A 136 4.30 -9.00 15.21
C LEU A 136 5.60 -9.73 14.87
N ASP A 137 6.40 -10.10 15.87
CA ASP A 137 7.67 -10.80 15.64
C ASP A 137 7.45 -12.20 15.03
N ASP A 138 6.40 -12.90 15.45
CA ASP A 138 6.02 -14.21 14.93
C ASP A 138 5.54 -14.11 13.48
N ALA A 139 4.76 -13.07 13.15
CA ALA A 139 4.30 -12.79 11.79
C ALA A 139 5.47 -12.45 10.85
N VAL A 140 6.41 -11.62 11.32
CA VAL A 140 7.65 -11.29 10.60
C VAL A 140 8.47 -12.55 10.33
N ALA A 141 8.60 -13.43 11.32
CA ALA A 141 9.32 -14.69 11.18
C ALA A 141 8.60 -15.70 10.25
N ALA A 142 7.28 -15.83 10.37
CA ALA A 142 6.45 -16.72 9.54
C ALA A 142 6.59 -16.38 8.05
N LEU A 143 6.52 -15.09 7.73
CA LEU A 143 6.50 -14.61 6.34
C LEU A 143 7.89 -14.30 5.78
N GLY A 144 8.95 -14.52 6.56
CA GLY A 144 10.33 -14.23 6.13
C GLY A 144 10.53 -12.74 5.82
N LEU A 145 10.00 -11.86 6.67
CA LEU A 145 10.08 -10.41 6.46
C LEU A 145 11.39 -9.84 7.00
N HIS A 146 11.90 -8.84 6.29
CA HIS A 146 13.18 -8.20 6.51
C HIS A 146 13.04 -6.67 6.51
N ASP A 147 14.09 -5.98 6.97
CA ASP A 147 14.17 -4.50 7.01
C ASP A 147 12.92 -3.85 7.64
N LEU A 148 12.47 -4.39 8.78
CA LEU A 148 11.31 -3.86 9.49
C LEU A 148 11.57 -2.42 9.94
N ARG A 149 10.77 -1.46 9.44
CA ARG A 149 10.96 -0.03 9.71
C ARG A 149 9.67 0.64 10.19
N PRO A 150 9.72 1.40 11.31
CA PRO A 150 8.58 2.15 11.78
C PRO A 150 8.24 3.25 10.78
N ILE A 151 6.95 3.41 10.49
CA ILE A 151 6.46 4.39 9.54
C ILE A 151 5.10 4.93 9.97
N THR A 152 4.70 6.07 9.41
CA THR A 152 3.34 6.58 9.58
C THR A 152 2.37 5.77 8.71
N THR A 153 1.15 5.51 9.15
CA THR A 153 0.13 4.82 8.37
C THR A 153 -0.08 5.46 7.01
N VAL A 154 -0.10 6.79 6.90
CA VAL A 154 -0.24 7.48 5.60
C VAL A 154 0.86 7.05 4.62
N MET A 155 2.10 6.93 5.09
CA MET A 155 3.22 6.47 4.28
C MET A 155 3.10 4.98 3.94
N GLY A 156 2.72 4.16 4.91
CA GLY A 156 2.50 2.73 4.71
C GLY A 156 1.41 2.42 3.67
N VAL A 157 0.26 3.08 3.79
CA VAL A 157 -0.83 3.01 2.81
C VAL A 157 -0.35 3.46 1.43
N ALA A 158 0.39 4.57 1.34
CA ALA A 158 0.95 5.00 0.06
C ALA A 158 1.94 3.98 -0.52
N ALA A 159 2.72 3.31 0.32
CA ALA A 159 3.67 2.27 -0.07
C ALA A 159 2.99 1.04 -0.69
N ALA A 160 1.85 0.64 -0.12
CA ALA A 160 1.15 -0.58 -0.47
C ALA A 160 0.08 -0.39 -1.56
N THR A 161 -0.50 0.80 -1.70
CA THR A 161 -1.66 1.02 -2.60
C THR A 161 -1.41 1.99 -3.76
N LYS A 162 -0.39 2.85 -3.67
CA LYS A 162 -0.11 3.88 -4.69
C LYS A 162 1.21 3.64 -5.41
N ALA A 163 2.24 3.25 -4.66
CA ALA A 163 3.55 2.95 -5.20
C ALA A 163 3.64 1.49 -5.68
N THR A 164 4.62 1.20 -6.53
CA THR A 164 4.96 -0.18 -6.87
C THR A 164 5.49 -0.88 -5.62
N ASP A 165 4.86 -1.99 -5.25
CA ASP A 165 5.16 -2.81 -4.07
C ASP A 165 5.97 -4.07 -4.42
N SER A 166 6.38 -4.25 -5.68
CA SER A 166 7.25 -5.33 -6.14
C SER A 166 8.48 -4.81 -6.90
N LEU A 167 9.58 -5.54 -6.82
CA LEU A 167 10.84 -5.21 -7.49
C LEU A 167 11.55 -6.47 -7.99
N GLU A 168 11.89 -6.49 -9.27
CA GLU A 168 12.74 -7.52 -9.85
C GLU A 168 14.23 -7.17 -9.68
N PHE A 169 15.05 -8.16 -9.37
CA PHE A 169 16.50 -8.02 -9.23
C PHE A 169 17.21 -9.31 -9.64
N GLN A 170 18.50 -9.23 -9.96
CA GLN A 170 19.33 -10.39 -10.24
C GLN A 170 20.23 -10.70 -9.05
N ASP A 171 20.35 -11.98 -8.71
CA ASP A 171 21.33 -12.42 -7.72
C ASP A 171 22.76 -12.45 -8.30
N SER A 172 23.74 -12.84 -7.48
CA SER A 172 25.14 -12.98 -7.90
C SER A 172 25.38 -14.00 -9.01
N GLN A 173 24.41 -14.88 -9.28
CA GLN A 173 24.46 -15.89 -10.36
C GLN A 173 23.71 -15.43 -11.62
N GLY A 174 23.14 -14.22 -11.61
CA GLY A 174 22.36 -13.67 -12.73
C GLY A 174 20.93 -14.21 -12.81
N LYS A 175 20.46 -14.95 -11.79
CA LYS A 175 19.07 -15.41 -11.74
C LYS A 175 18.17 -14.25 -11.31
N THR A 176 17.09 -14.03 -12.05
CA THR A 176 16.08 -13.03 -11.69
C THR A 176 15.22 -13.54 -10.54
N HIS A 177 15.04 -12.69 -9.55
CA HIS A 177 14.18 -12.86 -8.39
C HIS A 177 13.26 -11.64 -8.27
N ARG A 178 12.23 -11.77 -7.45
CA ARG A 178 11.30 -10.69 -7.13
C ARG A 178 11.17 -10.54 -5.62
N ALA A 179 11.24 -9.31 -5.16
CA ALA A 179 11.02 -8.94 -3.77
C ALA A 179 9.75 -8.08 -3.68
N TYR A 180 9.07 -8.15 -2.54
CA TYR A 180 7.89 -7.34 -2.27
C TYR A 180 8.13 -6.46 -1.05
N ARG A 181 7.46 -5.30 -1.06
CA ARG A 181 7.34 -4.39 0.08
C ARG A 181 5.94 -4.54 0.66
N ILE A 182 5.89 -4.67 1.97
CA ILE A 182 4.69 -4.96 2.73
C ILE A 182 4.49 -3.85 3.75
N PHE A 183 3.24 -3.44 3.93
CA PHE A 183 2.82 -2.55 5.00
C PHE A 183 2.07 -3.34 6.07
N ILE A 184 2.48 -3.20 7.33
CA ILE A 184 1.78 -3.72 8.50
C ILE A 184 1.23 -2.53 9.27
N THR A 185 -0.04 -2.51 9.59
CA THR A 185 -0.68 -1.37 10.24
C THR A 185 -0.23 -1.19 11.69
N PRO A 186 -0.58 -0.05 12.31
CA PRO A 186 -0.74 0.01 13.76
C PRO A 186 -1.65 -1.11 14.29
N GLU A 187 -1.64 -1.24 15.61
CA GLU A 187 -2.57 -2.10 16.31
C GLU A 187 -3.93 -1.42 16.39
N PHE A 188 -4.97 -2.20 16.10
CA PHE A 188 -6.37 -1.79 16.22
C PHE A 188 -7.07 -2.70 17.23
N GLU A 189 -7.60 -2.12 18.29
CA GLU A 189 -8.52 -2.79 19.19
C GLU A 189 -9.88 -2.90 18.51
N ASN A 190 -10.48 -4.10 18.57
CA ASN A 190 -11.83 -4.34 18.11
C ASN A 190 -12.62 -5.00 19.24
N SER A 191 -13.52 -4.22 19.83
CA SER A 191 -14.40 -4.69 20.90
C SER A 191 -15.46 -5.69 20.43
N TYR A 192 -15.76 -5.73 19.13
CA TYR A 192 -16.69 -6.68 18.52
C TYR A 192 -16.01 -8.00 18.18
N ALA A 193 -14.69 -8.00 17.97
CA ALA A 193 -13.93 -9.20 17.61
C ALA A 193 -14.20 -10.36 18.58
N GLU A 194 -14.85 -11.42 18.09
CA GLU A 194 -15.06 -12.63 18.85
C GLU A 194 -13.76 -13.44 18.97
N GLY A 195 -13.61 -14.15 20.09
CA GLY A 195 -12.47 -15.03 20.32
C GLY A 195 -11.46 -14.50 21.33
N GLN A 196 -10.23 -15.01 21.24
CA GLN A 196 -9.17 -14.76 22.23
C GLN A 196 -8.51 -13.39 22.04
N PHE A 197 -8.45 -12.90 20.79
CA PHE A 197 -7.69 -11.70 20.44
C PHE A 197 -8.63 -10.52 20.23
N ARG A 198 -8.33 -9.42 20.92
CA ARG A 198 -9.04 -8.14 20.76
C ARG A 198 -8.28 -7.15 19.90
N ASN A 199 -6.97 -7.31 19.81
CA ASN A 199 -6.11 -6.35 19.14
C ASN A 199 -5.48 -7.00 17.92
N TRP A 200 -5.65 -6.36 16.77
CA TRP A 200 -5.30 -6.91 15.47
C TRP A 200 -4.41 -5.96 14.68
N ARG A 201 -3.61 -6.51 13.78
CA ARG A 201 -2.88 -5.77 12.75
C ARG A 201 -3.30 -6.29 11.39
N MET A 202 -3.38 -5.38 10.43
CA MET A 202 -3.55 -5.72 9.02
C MET A 202 -2.18 -5.74 8.33
N LEU A 203 -2.04 -6.62 7.35
CA LEU A 203 -0.91 -6.69 6.43
C LEU A 203 -1.39 -6.47 5.00
N TRP A 204 -0.74 -5.52 4.32
CA TRP A 204 -1.04 -5.05 2.97
C TRP A 204 0.17 -5.24 2.05
N GLY A 205 -0.11 -5.63 0.80
CA GLY A 205 0.88 -5.83 -0.26
C GLY A 205 0.25 -6.63 -1.38
N ASN A 206 -0.50 -5.97 -2.27
CA ASN A 206 -1.35 -6.65 -3.24
C ASN A 206 -0.53 -7.59 -4.14
N SER A 207 0.64 -7.16 -4.63
CA SER A 207 1.49 -8.04 -5.45
C SER A 207 1.95 -9.27 -4.66
N PHE A 208 2.30 -9.08 -3.38
CA PHE A 208 2.72 -10.18 -2.50
C PHE A 208 1.59 -11.19 -2.26
N LEU A 209 0.40 -10.69 -1.92
CA LEU A 209 -0.77 -11.52 -1.62
C LEU A 209 -1.30 -12.25 -2.87
N ASP A 210 -1.23 -11.62 -4.04
CA ASP A 210 -1.67 -12.21 -5.30
C ASP A 210 -0.74 -13.32 -5.78
N GLU A 211 0.56 -13.11 -5.67
CA GLU A 211 1.54 -14.00 -6.28
C GLU A 211 1.99 -15.13 -5.37
N LEU A 212 1.89 -14.96 -4.04
CA LEU A 212 2.24 -16.00 -3.07
C LEU A 212 1.05 -16.67 -2.41
N ASP A 213 -0.16 -16.43 -2.92
CA ASP A 213 -1.42 -17.01 -2.43
C ASP A 213 -1.74 -16.61 -0.98
N GLY A 214 -2.57 -15.58 -0.82
CA GLY A 214 -3.01 -15.10 0.50
C GLY A 214 -3.64 -16.17 1.40
N PHE A 215 -4.30 -17.19 0.85
CA PHE A 215 -4.86 -18.30 1.64
C PHE A 215 -3.74 -19.13 2.28
N ARG A 216 -2.71 -19.44 1.50
CA ARG A 216 -1.50 -20.11 1.99
C ARG A 216 -0.80 -19.27 3.06
N LEU A 217 -0.67 -17.96 2.85
CA LEU A 217 0.00 -17.06 3.79
C LEU A 217 -0.77 -16.92 5.11
N ALA A 218 -2.10 -16.86 5.10
CA ALA A 218 -2.91 -16.88 6.33
C ALA A 218 -2.68 -18.17 7.12
N ARG A 219 -2.63 -19.32 6.45
CA ARG A 219 -2.33 -20.59 7.11
C ARG A 219 -0.94 -20.56 7.76
N GLU A 220 0.09 -20.13 7.04
CA GLU A 220 1.47 -20.01 7.55
C GLU A 220 1.58 -19.02 8.73
N LEU A 221 0.87 -17.89 8.67
CA LEU A 221 0.76 -16.96 9.79
C LEU A 221 0.10 -17.61 11.00
N SER A 222 -1.03 -18.29 10.81
CA SER A 222 -1.78 -18.91 11.91
C SER A 222 -0.98 -20.01 12.63
N GLU A 223 -0.06 -20.71 11.94
CA GLU A 223 0.83 -21.70 12.57
C GLU A 223 1.72 -21.10 13.65
N ARG A 224 2.08 -19.82 13.53
CA ARG A 224 2.95 -19.11 14.49
C ARG A 224 2.20 -18.13 15.38
N CYS A 225 1.18 -17.47 14.84
CA CYS A 225 0.41 -16.44 15.53
C CYS A 225 -0.80 -17.02 16.29
N GLY A 226 -1.12 -18.31 16.09
CA GLY A 226 -2.31 -18.99 16.63
C GLY A 226 -3.53 -18.77 15.74
N GLU A 227 -3.74 -17.57 15.22
CA GLU A 227 -4.85 -17.23 14.34
C GLU A 227 -4.42 -16.21 13.28
N ALA A 228 -4.96 -16.35 12.07
CA ALA A 228 -4.80 -15.36 11.01
C ALA A 228 -5.94 -15.46 10.01
N HIS A 229 -6.36 -14.32 9.48
CA HIS A 229 -7.45 -14.21 8.52
C HIS A 229 -6.96 -13.63 7.21
N PHE A 230 -7.65 -13.94 6.13
CA PHE A 230 -7.43 -13.35 4.82
C PHE A 230 -8.76 -12.88 4.25
N TYR A 231 -8.77 -11.68 3.68
CA TYR A 231 -9.95 -11.07 3.10
C TYR A 231 -9.64 -10.52 1.71
N ILE A 232 -10.61 -10.62 0.81
CA ILE A 232 -10.57 -10.09 -0.55
C ILE A 232 -11.85 -9.32 -0.82
N LEU A 233 -11.70 -8.06 -1.22
CA LEU A 233 -12.76 -7.25 -1.82
C LEU A 233 -12.38 -6.91 -3.26
N ASP A 234 -13.07 -7.52 -4.23
CA ASP A 234 -12.90 -7.21 -5.65
C ASP A 234 -14.17 -6.52 -6.22
N PRO A 235 -14.20 -5.17 -6.24
CA PRO A 235 -15.36 -4.45 -6.77
C PRO A 235 -15.50 -4.56 -8.29
N TYR A 236 -14.48 -5.01 -9.02
CA TYR A 236 -14.57 -5.15 -10.48
C TYR A 236 -15.36 -6.39 -10.88
N ASN A 237 -15.17 -7.48 -10.14
CA ASN A 237 -15.87 -8.74 -10.41
C ASN A 237 -17.03 -8.98 -9.43
N SER A 238 -17.25 -8.10 -8.44
CA SER A 238 -18.21 -8.33 -7.35
C SER A 238 -17.91 -9.65 -6.62
N ALA A 239 -16.62 -9.90 -6.36
CA ALA A 239 -16.16 -11.08 -5.65
C ALA A 239 -15.71 -10.71 -4.24
N GLU A 240 -16.24 -11.43 -3.27
CA GLU A 240 -15.89 -11.35 -1.87
C GLU A 240 -15.41 -12.71 -1.39
N ASN A 241 -14.29 -12.71 -0.69
CA ASN A 241 -13.77 -13.92 -0.10
C ASN A 241 -13.23 -13.60 1.28
N TRP A 242 -13.46 -14.50 2.22
CA TRP A 242 -12.84 -14.42 3.52
C TRP A 242 -12.48 -15.82 4.03
N TYR A 243 -11.43 -15.88 4.82
CA TYR A 243 -10.82 -17.12 5.24
C TYR A 243 -10.25 -16.98 6.64
N VAL A 244 -10.59 -17.91 7.52
CA VAL A 244 -10.13 -17.98 8.92
C VAL A 244 -9.27 -19.22 9.07
N ALA A 245 -8.02 -19.03 9.48
CA ALA A 245 -7.12 -20.12 9.87
C ALA A 245 -6.71 -20.02 11.34
N ARG A 246 -6.69 -21.18 12.00
CA ARG A 246 -6.20 -21.37 13.36
C ARG A 246 -5.20 -22.51 13.40
N ASP A 247 -4.06 -22.29 14.04
CA ASP A 247 -2.99 -23.28 14.22
C ASP A 247 -2.63 -24.04 12.92
N GLY A 248 -2.55 -23.31 11.80
CA GLY A 248 -2.22 -23.87 10.49
C GLY A 248 -3.33 -24.63 9.77
N ARG A 249 -4.58 -24.49 10.21
CA ARG A 249 -5.72 -25.15 9.59
C ARG A 249 -6.81 -24.15 9.26
N THR A 250 -7.41 -24.31 8.08
CA THR A 250 -8.67 -23.63 7.75
C THR A 250 -9.75 -24.05 8.75
N VAL A 251 -10.42 -23.08 9.35
CA VAL A 251 -11.57 -23.31 10.23
C VAL A 251 -12.86 -23.04 9.50
N ARG A 252 -12.93 -21.91 8.80
CA ARG A 252 -14.10 -21.43 8.09
C ARG A 252 -13.66 -20.54 6.92
N SER A 253 -14.34 -20.65 5.80
CA SER A 253 -14.12 -19.74 4.66
C SER A 253 -15.37 -19.57 3.83
N TYR A 254 -15.42 -18.45 3.13
CA TYR A 254 -16.38 -18.14 2.09
C TYR A 254 -15.64 -17.67 0.83
N GLY A 255 -16.13 -18.09 -0.33
CA GLY A 255 -15.74 -17.52 -1.61
C GLY A 255 -16.90 -17.45 -2.59
N THR A 256 -17.13 -16.27 -3.18
CA THR A 256 -18.27 -16.01 -4.09
C THR A 256 -18.38 -17.04 -5.23
N TYR A 257 -17.26 -17.50 -5.76
CA TYR A 257 -17.21 -18.42 -6.91
C TYR A 257 -16.76 -19.83 -6.57
N ASP A 258 -16.60 -20.14 -5.28
CA ASP A 258 -16.23 -21.48 -4.84
C ASP A 258 -17.45 -22.44 -4.87
N TYR A 259 -17.17 -23.74 -4.93
CA TYR A 259 -18.20 -24.77 -4.84
C TYR A 259 -17.73 -25.93 -3.92
N PRO A 260 -18.33 -26.09 -2.73
CA PRO A 260 -19.33 -25.20 -2.11
C PRO A 260 -18.76 -23.81 -1.80
N GLN A 261 -19.61 -22.77 -1.73
CA GLN A 261 -19.19 -21.40 -1.41
C GLN A 261 -18.65 -21.28 0.01
N PHE A 262 -19.25 -22.02 0.96
CA PHE A 262 -18.78 -22.13 2.32
C PHE A 262 -18.03 -23.43 2.57
N ALA A 263 -16.94 -23.35 3.35
CA ALA A 263 -16.25 -24.52 3.88
C ALA A 263 -16.03 -24.37 5.40
N GLY A 264 -16.25 -25.45 6.14
CA GLY A 264 -16.22 -25.46 7.61
C GLY A 264 -17.58 -25.11 8.23
N GLU A 265 -17.69 -25.25 9.55
CA GLU A 265 -18.92 -24.96 10.30
C GLU A 265 -19.07 -23.44 10.57
N PRO A 266 -20.30 -22.90 10.58
CA PRO A 266 -20.54 -21.50 10.94
C PRO A 266 -19.89 -21.10 12.27
N LEU A 267 -19.27 -19.92 12.28
CA LEU A 267 -18.69 -19.30 13.47
C LEU A 267 -19.78 -18.61 14.32
N PRO A 268 -19.55 -18.37 15.62
CA PRO A 268 -20.60 -17.87 16.52
C PRO A 268 -21.21 -16.53 16.08
N PHE A 269 -20.41 -15.58 15.58
CA PHE A 269 -20.92 -14.30 15.06
C PHE A 269 -21.92 -14.49 13.90
N GLU A 270 -21.78 -15.54 13.09
CA GLU A 270 -22.66 -15.80 11.95
C GLU A 270 -24.09 -16.13 12.41
N ALA A 271 -24.25 -16.71 13.61
CA ALA A 271 -25.54 -17.17 14.12
C ALA A 271 -26.57 -16.03 14.22
N TRP A 272 -26.16 -14.84 14.63
CA TRP A 272 -27.08 -13.70 14.73
C TRP A 272 -27.65 -13.31 13.36
N TYR A 273 -26.81 -13.28 12.32
CA TYR A 273 -27.23 -12.95 10.96
C TYR A 273 -28.14 -14.05 10.38
N MET A 274 -27.77 -15.32 10.59
CA MET A 274 -28.58 -16.45 10.14
C MET A 274 -29.98 -16.48 10.78
N GLU A 275 -30.09 -16.13 12.06
CA GLU A 275 -31.35 -16.16 12.81
C GLU A 275 -32.24 -14.92 12.60
N ASN A 276 -31.64 -13.77 12.27
CA ASN A 276 -32.34 -12.49 12.16
C ASN A 276 -32.45 -11.95 10.72
N ALA A 277 -32.04 -12.73 9.73
CA ALA A 277 -32.25 -12.41 8.32
C ALA A 277 -33.74 -12.25 8.02
N ASP A 278 -34.11 -11.18 7.31
CA ASP A 278 -35.47 -10.98 6.84
C ASP A 278 -35.79 -11.84 5.60
N GLU A 279 -37.00 -11.73 5.06
CA GLU A 279 -37.42 -12.54 3.91
C GLU A 279 -36.57 -12.31 2.65
N ASP A 280 -35.98 -11.12 2.49
CA ASP A 280 -35.16 -10.76 1.34
C ASP A 280 -33.69 -11.21 1.52
N GLU A 281 -33.23 -11.36 2.76
CA GLU A 281 -31.87 -11.74 3.13
C GLU A 281 -31.72 -13.24 3.50
N ALA A 282 -32.82 -13.97 3.69
CA ALA A 282 -32.81 -15.34 4.20
C ALA A 282 -32.01 -16.34 3.33
N GLU A 283 -32.01 -16.17 2.01
CA GLU A 283 -31.21 -17.01 1.10
C GLU A 283 -29.72 -16.67 1.18
N GLU A 284 -29.39 -15.39 1.36
CA GLU A 284 -28.01 -14.90 1.47
C GLU A 284 -27.32 -15.43 2.73
N TYR A 285 -28.02 -15.39 3.87
CA TYR A 285 -27.48 -15.83 5.16
C TYR A 285 -27.80 -17.29 5.50
N ALA A 286 -28.35 -18.08 4.57
CA ALA A 286 -28.81 -19.45 4.86
C ALA A 286 -27.68 -20.37 5.38
N GLU A 287 -26.45 -20.20 4.86
CA GLU A 287 -25.30 -21.03 5.19
C GLU A 287 -24.22 -20.30 6.03
N GLY A 288 -24.31 -18.98 6.18
CA GLY A 288 -23.31 -18.15 6.86
C GLY A 288 -23.30 -16.70 6.40
N VAL A 289 -22.29 -15.92 6.80
CA VAL A 289 -22.13 -14.51 6.38
C VAL A 289 -21.20 -14.43 5.16
N PRO A 290 -21.69 -14.06 3.95
CA PRO A 290 -20.84 -13.97 2.77
C PRO A 290 -19.98 -12.69 2.72
N ASP A 291 -20.44 -11.62 3.38
CA ASP A 291 -19.80 -10.30 3.36
C ASP A 291 -18.44 -10.31 4.10
N ALA A 292 -17.37 -10.00 3.37
CA ALA A 292 -16.01 -10.04 3.91
C ALA A 292 -15.73 -8.92 4.91
N CYS A 293 -16.38 -7.75 4.76
CA CYS A 293 -16.28 -6.63 5.69
C CYS A 293 -16.98 -6.96 7.02
N LYS A 294 -18.20 -7.51 6.98
CA LYS A 294 -18.92 -7.99 8.17
C LYS A 294 -18.14 -9.08 8.88
N ALA A 295 -17.55 -10.02 8.13
CA ALA A 295 -16.68 -11.03 8.72
C ALA A 295 -15.44 -10.40 9.37
N ALA A 296 -14.82 -9.40 8.74
CA ALA A 296 -13.65 -8.72 9.30
C ALA A 296 -13.99 -7.93 10.58
N ASP A 297 -15.11 -7.20 10.60
CA ASP A 297 -15.57 -6.41 11.75
C ASP A 297 -15.94 -7.30 12.94
N ASN A 298 -16.48 -8.49 12.72
CA ASN A 298 -16.83 -9.42 13.81
C ASN A 298 -15.67 -10.31 14.28
N LEU A 299 -14.63 -10.53 13.46
CA LEU A 299 -13.56 -11.48 13.76
C LEU A 299 -12.20 -10.84 14.03
N SER A 300 -11.90 -9.70 13.42
CA SER A 300 -10.58 -9.09 13.50
C SER A 300 -10.59 -7.57 13.32
N VAL A 301 -10.34 -7.08 12.12
CA VAL A 301 -10.37 -5.65 11.81
C VAL A 301 -10.73 -5.43 10.35
N GLU A 302 -11.70 -4.55 10.13
CA GLU A 302 -12.08 -4.04 8.82
C GLU A 302 -11.19 -2.85 8.43
N PRO A 303 -10.71 -2.76 7.17
CA PRO A 303 -10.16 -1.53 6.63
C PRO A 303 -11.14 -0.36 6.75
N GLY A 304 -10.64 0.86 6.90
CA GLY A 304 -11.48 2.05 7.01
C GLY A 304 -10.92 3.08 7.98
N PRO A 305 -11.73 4.07 8.37
CA PRO A 305 -11.36 5.02 9.42
C PRO A 305 -11.31 4.31 10.78
N GLN A 306 -10.15 4.34 11.43
CA GLN A 306 -9.93 3.73 12.74
C GLN A 306 -10.02 4.81 13.83
N LEU A 307 -10.82 4.55 14.86
CA LEU A 307 -10.98 5.47 15.97
C LEU A 307 -9.65 5.66 16.70
N ALA A 308 -9.41 6.88 17.17
CA ALA A 308 -8.14 7.22 17.80
C ALA A 308 -7.92 6.46 19.12
N GLU A 309 -9.00 6.17 19.84
CA GLU A 309 -8.98 5.41 21.10
C GLU A 309 -8.62 3.94 20.89
N ASP A 310 -9.07 3.35 19.77
CA ASP A 310 -8.81 1.96 19.41
C ASP A 310 -7.48 1.76 18.66
N THR A 311 -6.79 2.85 18.33
CA THR A 311 -5.54 2.77 17.54
C THR A 311 -4.30 2.93 18.43
N HIS A 312 -3.44 1.92 18.43
CA HIS A 312 -2.22 1.88 19.26
C HIS A 312 -0.94 1.78 18.43
N GLY A 313 0.05 2.58 18.83
CA GLY A 313 1.36 2.61 18.18
C GLY A 313 1.33 3.18 16.76
N HIS A 314 2.10 2.56 15.87
CA HIS A 314 2.39 3.00 14.52
C HIS A 314 2.51 1.79 13.57
N GLY A 315 2.56 2.08 12.26
CA GLY A 315 2.70 1.05 11.23
C GLY A 315 4.15 0.74 10.89
N TRP A 316 4.35 -0.30 10.09
CA TRP A 316 5.65 -0.83 9.73
C TRP A 316 5.74 -1.10 8.24
N LEU A 317 6.89 -0.82 7.64
CA LEU A 317 7.26 -1.40 6.36
C LEU A 317 8.21 -2.58 6.57
N ALA A 318 8.09 -3.59 5.72
CA ALA A 318 9.00 -4.72 5.65
C ALA A 318 9.16 -5.20 4.21
N THR A 319 10.16 -6.02 3.94
CA THR A 319 10.42 -6.60 2.62
C THR A 319 10.60 -8.11 2.69
N THR A 320 10.33 -8.82 1.59
CA THR A 320 10.40 -10.29 1.54
C THR A 320 11.78 -10.83 1.18
N HIS A 321 12.80 -9.99 1.09
CA HIS A 321 14.15 -10.41 0.72
C HIS A 321 15.21 -9.64 1.51
N PRO A 322 16.20 -10.32 2.12
CA PRO A 322 17.16 -9.68 3.03
C PRO A 322 18.07 -8.66 2.33
N ASP A 323 18.38 -8.88 1.04
CA ASP A 323 19.25 -7.98 0.26
C ASP A 323 18.50 -6.81 -0.39
N ILE A 324 17.17 -6.78 -0.29
CA ILE A 324 16.32 -5.74 -0.87
C ILE A 324 15.62 -4.98 0.26
N PRO A 325 16.27 -3.97 0.85
CA PRO A 325 15.64 -3.13 1.88
C PRO A 325 14.59 -2.20 1.28
N ASN A 326 13.74 -1.63 2.13
CA ASN A 326 12.66 -0.70 1.75
C ASN A 326 13.15 0.49 0.93
N CYS A 327 14.39 0.95 1.16
CA CYS A 327 14.96 2.11 0.47
C CYS A 327 15.15 1.91 -1.05
N ARG A 328 15.17 0.65 -1.52
CA ARG A 328 15.25 0.28 -2.94
C ARG A 328 13.93 0.42 -3.69
N PHE A 329 12.81 0.36 -2.98
CA PHE A 329 11.50 0.49 -3.59
C PHE A 329 11.22 1.96 -3.91
N LYS A 330 10.69 2.20 -5.12
CA LYS A 330 10.32 3.53 -5.61
C LYS A 330 8.97 3.97 -5.00
N GLY A 331 8.79 5.27 -4.84
CA GLY A 331 7.62 5.83 -4.16
C GLY A 331 7.52 5.39 -2.69
N ALA A 332 6.45 5.83 -2.01
CA ALA A 332 6.09 5.55 -0.59
C ALA A 332 6.43 6.63 0.46
N LEU A 333 7.05 7.74 0.09
CA LEU A 333 7.14 8.89 1.01
C LEU A 333 6.23 10.01 0.48
N PRO A 334 4.95 10.08 0.88
CA PRO A 334 4.24 11.34 0.87
C PRO A 334 4.93 12.27 1.89
N VAL A 335 5.97 12.99 1.44
CA VAL A 335 6.74 13.95 2.26
C VAL A 335 5.97 15.24 2.46
#